data_AF-A0A369T3Q3-F1
#
_entry.id   AF-A0A369T3Q3-F1
#
_cell.length_a   1.000
_cell.length_b   1.000
_cell.length_c   1.000
_cell.angle_alpha   90.00
_cell.angle_beta   90.00
_cell.angle_gamma   90.00
#
_symmetry.space_group_name_H-M   'P 1'
#
loop_
_entity.id
_entity.type
_entity.pdbx_description
1 polymer ?
#
loop_
_entity_poly.entity_id
_entity_poly.type
_entity_poly.pdbx_seq_one_letter_code
_entity_poly.pdbx_strand_id
1 'polypeptide(L)'
;MRVPSIDRDLGMLAYMSDSRPVGGRLRERLSDFIVDEVLSGRRASRVFLGVEGLGGGGPFHTYVVFKHGRIDGRELISRISELIGGKVGFSGMKDARS
;
A
#
# COMPACT_ATOMS: atom_id res chain seq x y z
N MET A 1 22.90 -15.68 -11.60
CA MET A 1 22.39 -16.11 -10.27
C MET A 1 21.57 -17.39 -10.42
N ARG A 2 21.70 -18.38 -9.51
CA ARG A 2 20.83 -19.57 -9.53
C ARG A 2 19.49 -19.22 -8.90
N VAL A 3 18.40 -19.39 -9.66
CA VAL A 3 17.04 -19.15 -9.16
C VAL A 3 16.70 -20.17 -8.06
N PRO A 4 16.18 -19.73 -6.89
CA PRO A 4 15.69 -20.62 -5.84
C PRO A 4 14.58 -21.55 -6.33
N SER A 5 14.34 -22.68 -5.63
CA SER A 5 13.27 -23.61 -6.00
C SER A 5 11.89 -22.96 -5.93
N ILE A 6 11.62 -22.22 -4.85
CA ILE A 6 10.32 -21.58 -4.63
C ILE A 6 9.94 -20.61 -5.76
N ASP A 7 10.91 -19.82 -6.25
CA ASP A 7 10.71 -18.90 -7.37
C ASP A 7 10.42 -19.67 -8.67
N ARG A 8 11.13 -20.77 -8.93
CA ARG A 8 10.86 -21.63 -10.10
C ARG A 8 9.48 -22.26 -10.05
N ASP A 9 9.07 -22.73 -8.87
CA ASP A 9 7.74 -23.34 -8.67
C ASP A 9 6.62 -22.31 -8.91
N LEU A 10 6.91 -21.02 -8.71
CA LEU A 10 6.02 -19.90 -9.03
C LEU A 10 6.15 -19.39 -10.48
N GLY A 11 6.96 -20.04 -11.32
CA GLY A 11 7.17 -19.64 -12.72
C GLY A 11 8.15 -18.48 -12.92
N MET A 12 8.86 -18.04 -11.88
CA MET A 12 9.93 -17.07 -11.98
C MET A 12 11.22 -17.78 -12.38
N LEU A 13 11.66 -17.64 -13.64
CA LEU A 13 12.75 -18.43 -14.22
C LEU A 13 14.08 -17.67 -14.38
N ALA A 14 14.08 -16.35 -14.20
CA ALA A 14 15.26 -15.51 -14.35
C ALA A 14 15.12 -14.22 -13.53
N TYR A 15 16.26 -13.56 -13.29
CA TYR A 15 16.32 -12.21 -12.74
C TYR A 15 16.96 -11.26 -13.74
N MET A 16 16.61 -9.98 -13.65
CA MET A 16 17.15 -8.94 -14.54
C MET A 16 18.67 -8.74 -14.39
N SER A 17 19.21 -9.01 -13.20
CA SER A 17 20.63 -8.81 -12.88
C SER A 17 21.27 -10.09 -12.34
N ASP A 18 22.55 -10.28 -12.65
CA ASP A 18 23.41 -11.34 -12.12
C ASP A 18 24.27 -10.88 -10.93
N SER A 19 24.09 -9.64 -10.48
CA SER A 19 24.79 -9.06 -9.33
C SER A 19 24.66 -9.92 -8.07
N ARG A 20 25.69 -9.84 -7.21
CA ARG A 20 25.73 -10.58 -5.96
C ARG A 20 24.56 -10.15 -5.05
N PRO A 21 23.79 -11.09 -4.48
CA PRO A 21 22.73 -10.74 -3.53
C PRO A 21 23.28 -9.96 -2.34
N VAL A 22 22.56 -8.92 -1.93
CA VAL A 22 22.88 -8.14 -0.73
C VAL A 22 22.53 -8.89 0.57
N GLY A 23 21.59 -9.85 0.48
CA GLY A 23 21.04 -10.51 1.66
C GLY A 23 20.19 -9.56 2.51
N GLY A 24 19.87 -9.98 3.75
CA GLY A 24 19.13 -9.16 4.72
C GLY A 24 17.73 -9.70 5.05
N ARG A 25 17.03 -8.96 5.92
CA ARG A 25 15.65 -9.24 6.33
C ARG A 25 14.78 -8.05 5.97
N LEU A 26 13.61 -8.34 5.41
CA LEU A 26 12.60 -7.33 5.08
C LEU A 26 11.50 -7.34 6.13
N ARG A 27 10.90 -6.17 6.41
CA ARG A 27 9.71 -6.01 7.26
C ARG A 27 9.90 -6.48 8.71
N GLU A 28 11.09 -6.28 9.29
CA GLU A 28 11.33 -6.60 10.71
C GLU A 28 10.46 -5.73 11.62
N ARG A 29 10.44 -4.43 11.36
CA ARG A 29 9.54 -3.44 11.96
C ARG A 29 8.52 -2.94 10.94
N LEU A 30 7.40 -2.41 11.41
CA LEU A 30 6.39 -1.80 10.54
C LEU A 30 6.98 -0.62 9.75
N SER A 31 7.84 0.17 10.40
CA SER A 31 8.54 1.30 9.79
C SER A 31 9.49 0.93 8.66
N ASP A 32 9.86 -0.35 8.51
CA ASP A 32 10.78 -0.79 7.45
C ASP A 32 10.09 -0.88 6.09
N PHE A 33 8.75 -0.80 6.06
CA PHE A 33 7.96 -0.90 4.84
C PHE A 33 6.79 0.08 4.86
N ILE A 34 7.02 1.26 4.28
CA ILE A 34 6.03 2.34 4.20
C ILE A 34 5.47 2.39 2.78
N VAL A 35 4.14 2.48 2.69
CA VAL A 35 3.44 2.62 1.41
C VAL A 35 2.76 3.98 1.36
N ASP A 36 3.14 4.79 0.37
CA ASP A 36 2.52 6.09 0.09
C ASP A 36 1.88 6.04 -1.30
N GLU A 37 0.55 6.11 -1.35
CA GLU A 37 -0.19 6.00 -2.60
C GLU A 37 -0.02 7.27 -3.45
N VAL A 38 0.13 7.06 -4.76
CA VAL A 38 0.13 8.14 -5.74
C VAL A 38 -1.17 8.10 -6.53
N LEU A 39 -2.02 9.12 -6.36
CA LEU A 39 -3.25 9.29 -7.12
C LEU A 39 -3.12 10.51 -8.03
N SER A 40 -3.15 10.27 -9.35
CA SER A 40 -3.02 11.33 -10.37
C SER A 40 -1.79 12.23 -10.15
N GLY A 41 -0.65 11.61 -9.81
CA GLY A 41 0.62 12.30 -9.55
C GLY A 41 0.77 12.93 -8.16
N ARG A 42 -0.26 12.87 -7.31
CA ARG A 42 -0.22 13.41 -5.95
C ARG A 42 0.01 12.32 -4.93
N ARG A 43 0.88 12.58 -3.94
CA ARG A 43 1.17 11.63 -2.85
C ARG A 43 0.17 11.79 -1.71
N ALA A 44 -0.37 10.68 -1.22
CA ALA A 44 -1.32 10.67 -0.11
C ALA A 44 -0.74 11.38 1.14
N SER A 45 0.53 11.13 1.48
CA SER A 45 1.24 11.81 2.58
C SER A 45 1.26 13.33 2.46
N ARG A 46 1.47 13.86 1.24
CA ARG A 46 1.53 15.30 0.97
C ARG A 46 0.16 15.95 1.07
N VAL A 47 -0.88 15.24 0.65
CA VAL A 47 -2.25 15.71 0.84
C VAL A 47 -2.64 15.70 2.31
N PHE A 48 -2.30 14.65 3.06
CA PHE A 48 -2.56 14.57 4.49
C PHE A 48 -1.94 15.75 5.27
N LEU A 49 -0.72 16.14 4.89
CA LEU A 49 -0.02 17.30 5.48
C LEU A 49 -0.53 18.66 4.97
N GLY A 50 -1.53 18.70 4.09
CA GLY A 50 -2.07 19.93 3.51
C GLY A 50 -1.13 20.63 2.52
N VAL A 51 -0.04 19.97 2.09
CA VAL A 51 0.92 20.51 1.12
C VAL A 51 0.34 20.46 -0.30
N GLU A 52 -0.50 19.44 -0.57
CA GLU A 52 -1.22 19.27 -1.83
C GLU A 52 -2.72 19.17 -1.55
N GLY A 53 -3.54 19.68 -2.47
CA GLY A 53 -4.98 19.44 -2.43
C GLY A 53 -5.33 18.12 -3.12
N LEU A 54 -6.23 17.34 -2.52
CA LEU A 54 -7.04 16.39 -3.27
C LEU A 54 -8.00 17.22 -4.13
N GLY A 55 -7.77 17.25 -5.45
CA GLY A 55 -8.72 17.86 -6.38
C GLY A 55 -10.11 17.21 -6.25
N GLY A 56 -11.17 17.94 -6.59
CA GLY A 56 -12.55 17.46 -6.41
C GLY A 56 -13.57 18.26 -7.20
N GLY A 57 -14.82 17.77 -7.19
CA GLY A 57 -15.95 18.33 -7.95
C GLY A 57 -17.09 17.35 -8.23
N GLY A 58 -16.93 16.07 -7.86
CA GLY A 58 -17.97 15.05 -7.97
C GLY A 58 -18.78 14.86 -6.68
N PRO A 59 -19.78 13.97 -6.68
CA PRO A 59 -20.68 13.73 -5.54
C PRO A 59 -20.03 12.96 -4.38
N PHE A 60 -18.73 12.64 -4.48
CA PHE A 60 -18.00 11.88 -3.48
C PHE A 60 -16.94 12.74 -2.81
N HIS A 61 -16.85 12.63 -1.49
CA HIS A 61 -15.72 13.16 -0.73
C HIS A 61 -14.59 12.14 -0.67
N THR A 62 -13.38 12.59 -1.00
CA THR A 62 -12.17 11.77 -0.96
C THR A 62 -11.37 12.09 0.30
N TYR A 63 -10.94 11.05 1.00
CA TYR A 63 -10.15 11.16 2.22
C TYR A 63 -8.81 10.42 2.06
N VAL A 64 -7.78 10.92 2.73
CA VAL A 64 -6.54 10.16 2.92
C VAL A 64 -6.71 9.28 4.16
N VAL A 65 -6.42 7.99 4.03
CA VAL A 65 -6.43 7.03 5.13
C VAL A 65 -4.99 6.67 5.47
N PHE A 66 -4.57 6.99 6.70
CA PHE A 66 -3.34 6.47 7.27
C PHE A 66 -3.65 5.22 8.10
N LYS A 67 -2.92 4.14 7.85
CA LYS A 67 -2.96 2.94 8.68
C LYS A 67 -1.56 2.58 9.15
N HIS A 68 -1.48 2.09 10.38
CA HIS A 68 -0.25 1.59 10.95
C HIS A 68 -0.57 0.34 11.78
N GLY A 69 0.07 -0.77 11.45
CA GLY A 69 -0.13 -2.02 12.17
C GLY A 69 -0.51 -3.17 11.26
N ARG A 70 -1.11 -4.22 11.87
CA ARG A 70 -1.63 -5.37 11.15
C ARG A 70 -3.12 -5.21 10.92
N ILE A 71 -3.50 -4.48 9.87
CA ILE A 71 -4.89 -4.15 9.56
C ILE A 71 -5.19 -4.55 8.12
N ASP A 72 -6.15 -5.44 7.96
CA ASP A 72 -6.68 -5.82 6.65
C ASP A 72 -7.49 -4.67 6.03
N GLY A 73 -7.34 -4.48 4.71
CA GLY A 73 -8.03 -3.39 4.01
C GLY A 73 -9.55 -3.49 4.11
N ARG A 74 -10.12 -4.70 4.03
CA ARG A 74 -11.58 -4.90 4.09
C ARG A 74 -12.11 -4.64 5.48
N GLU A 75 -11.40 -5.09 6.51
CA GLU A 75 -11.76 -4.83 7.90
C GLU A 75 -11.82 -3.32 8.18
N LEU A 76 -10.80 -2.58 7.71
CA LEU A 76 -10.76 -1.13 7.87
C LEU A 76 -11.94 -0.44 7.17
N ILE A 77 -12.24 -0.83 5.94
CA ILE A 77 -13.35 -0.25 5.16
C ILE A 77 -14.70 -0.55 5.81
N SER A 78 -14.91 -1.76 6.32
CA SER A 78 -16.13 -2.14 7.03
C SER A 78 -16.33 -1.25 8.26
N ARG A 79 -15.29 -1.09 9.08
CA ARG A 79 -15.33 -0.23 10.26
C ARG A 79 -15.62 1.23 9.92
N ILE A 80 -14.99 1.77 8.87
CA ILE A 80 -15.26 3.14 8.43
C ILE A 80 -16.70 3.27 7.94
N SER A 81 -17.18 2.31 7.13
CA SER A 81 -18.54 2.30 6.59
C SER A 81 -19.59 2.30 7.70
N GLU A 82 -19.39 1.50 8.76
CA GLU A 82 -20.23 1.46 9.95
C GLU A 82 -20.23 2.80 10.69
N LEU A 83 -19.05 3.40 10.90
CA LEU A 83 -18.92 4.67 11.61
C LEU A 83 -19.56 5.85 10.87
N ILE A 84 -19.47 5.87 9.54
CA ILE A 84 -20.04 6.96 8.73
C ILE A 84 -21.48 6.72 8.30
N GLY A 85 -22.03 5.51 8.52
CA GLY A 85 -23.38 5.12 8.10
C GLY A 85 -23.59 5.15 6.58
N GLY A 86 -22.54 4.87 5.79
CA GLY A 86 -22.55 5.09 4.35
C GLY A 86 -21.59 4.20 3.58
N LYS A 87 -21.65 4.25 2.24
CA LYS A 87 -20.79 3.47 1.35
C LYS A 87 -19.39 4.06 1.27
N VAL A 88 -18.37 3.22 1.44
CA VAL A 88 -16.96 3.59 1.31
C VAL A 88 -16.35 2.85 0.12
N GLY A 89 -15.75 3.59 -0.80
CA GLY A 89 -14.95 3.05 -1.90
C GLY A 89 -13.45 3.21 -1.64
N PHE A 90 -12.62 2.44 -2.36
CA PHE A 90 -11.16 2.51 -2.28
C PHE A 90 -10.54 2.13 -3.63
N SER A 91 -9.35 2.68 -3.92
CA SER A 91 -8.69 2.52 -5.23
C SER A 91 -7.81 1.27 -5.32
N GLY A 92 -7.51 0.61 -4.20
CA GLY A 92 -6.77 -0.65 -4.18
C GLY A 92 -6.43 -1.13 -2.76
N MET A 93 -6.24 -2.44 -2.60
CA MET A 93 -5.80 -3.00 -1.31
C MET A 93 -4.30 -2.76 -1.12
N LYS A 94 -3.92 -2.29 0.08
CA LYS A 94 -2.51 -2.14 0.48
C LYS A 94 -2.12 -3.23 1.48
N ASP A 95 -0.82 -3.56 1.52
CA ASP A 95 -0.23 -4.57 2.41
C ASP A 95 -0.78 -4.49 3.84
N ALA A 96 -1.14 -5.63 4.43
CA ALA A 96 -1.75 -5.65 5.76
C ALA A 96 -0.77 -5.34 6.89
N ARG A 97 0.55 -5.50 6.68
CA ARG A 97 1.61 -5.25 7.67
C ARG A 97 2.56 -4.17 7.15
N SER A 98 2.17 -2.92 7.38
CA SER A 98 2.88 -1.68 7.02
C SER A 98 2.45 -0.56 7.97
#